data_AF-A0A3Q7G0H9-F1
#
_entry.id   AF-A0A3Q7G0H9-F1
#
_cell.length_a   1.000
_cell.length_b   1.000
_cell.length_c   1.000
_cell.angle_alpha   90.00
_cell.angle_beta   90.00
_cell.angle_gamma   90.00
#
_symmetry.space_group_name_H-M   'P 1'
#
loop_
_entity.id
_entity.type
_entity.pdbx_description
1 polymer ?
#
loop_
_entity_poly.entity_id
_entity_poly.type
_entity_poly.pdbx_seq_one_letter_code
_entity_poly.pdbx_strand_id
1 'polypeptide(L)'
;MGLRKSNPEAYTPILISIGKNPQLGSMEKYKLLYLQRFLKRKNGLDVESCITEIDKVKYEALKCYDDNLDGDIVDNFSEMLLVDGCFVVEFIREDYEKDDDIIKLERMKNQVSRDMVLLENQLPFFVLVILYGMTVHPTEENFLYMVRENLYLNQKLKVYQNNSTIYLMWYTCFVAHQLNKT
;
A
#
# COMPACT_ATOMS: atom_id res chain seq x y z
N MET A 1 8.09 -18.69 17.11
CA MET A 1 7.16 -17.75 17.75
C MET A 1 7.11 -16.50 16.88
N GLY A 2 5.95 -16.14 16.32
CA GLY A 2 5.86 -15.04 15.34
C GLY A 2 6.26 -13.69 15.95
N LEU A 3 7.03 -12.90 15.19
CA LEU A 3 7.63 -11.62 15.58
C LEU A 3 6.60 -10.57 16.08
N ARG A 4 5.34 -10.73 15.68
CA ARG A 4 4.19 -9.94 16.16
C ARG A 4 3.93 -10.09 17.67
N LYS A 5 4.25 -11.25 18.26
CA LYS A 5 4.05 -11.50 19.70
C LYS A 5 5.10 -10.80 20.59
N SER A 6 6.28 -10.51 20.05
CA SER A 6 7.39 -9.91 20.81
C SER A 6 7.39 -8.38 20.82
N ASN A 7 6.75 -7.72 19.84
CA ASN A 7 6.65 -6.26 19.82
C ASN A 7 5.39 -5.77 19.07
N PRO A 8 4.19 -5.88 19.67
CA PRO A 8 2.93 -5.55 18.99
C PRO A 8 2.87 -4.12 18.47
N GLU A 9 3.46 -3.17 19.18
CA GLU A 9 3.47 -1.73 18.84
C GLU A 9 4.31 -1.42 17.59
N ALA A 10 5.35 -2.21 17.29
CA ALA A 10 6.15 -2.03 16.08
C ALA A 10 5.43 -2.50 14.79
N TYR A 11 4.40 -3.34 14.93
CA TYR A 11 3.62 -3.91 13.81
C TYR A 11 2.18 -3.40 13.75
N THR A 12 1.85 -2.39 14.55
CA THR A 12 0.53 -1.76 14.52
C THR A 12 0.66 -0.46 13.71
N PRO A 13 -0.03 -0.35 12.55
CA PRO A 13 -0.04 0.90 11.77
C PRO A 13 -0.54 2.06 12.62
N ILE A 14 0.09 3.22 12.49
CA ILE A 14 -0.21 4.37 13.37
C ILE A 14 -1.17 5.34 12.68
N LEU A 15 -1.18 5.39 11.34
CA LEU A 15 -1.89 6.40 10.56
C LEU A 15 -2.73 5.78 9.45
N ILE A 16 -2.28 4.71 8.81
CA ILE A 16 -3.04 4.04 7.75
C ILE A 16 -3.57 2.69 8.26
N SER A 17 -4.89 2.57 8.35
CA SER A 17 -5.52 1.26 8.26
C SER A 17 -5.82 0.97 6.80
N ILE A 18 -5.30 -0.12 6.26
CA ILE A 18 -5.74 -0.70 5.00
C ILE A 18 -6.65 -1.88 5.36
N GLY A 19 -7.95 -1.70 5.12
CA GLY A 19 -9.00 -2.60 5.60
C GLY A 19 -9.15 -2.76 7.13
N LYS A 20 -10.32 -3.25 7.55
CA LYS A 20 -10.81 -3.67 8.90
C LYS A 20 -10.50 -2.85 10.17
N ASN A 21 -9.71 -1.77 10.17
CA ASN A 21 -9.44 -1.00 11.40
C ASN A 21 -9.88 0.49 11.29
N PRO A 22 -11.18 0.78 11.50
CA PRO A 22 -11.77 2.12 11.36
C PRO A 22 -11.30 3.16 12.40
N GLN A 23 -10.32 2.85 13.25
CA GLN A 23 -9.85 3.76 14.30
C GLN A 23 -8.98 4.94 13.80
N LEU A 24 -8.67 5.00 12.49
CA LEU A 24 -7.77 6.00 11.89
C LEU A 24 -8.45 6.83 10.79
N GLY A 25 -9.67 7.33 11.06
CA GLY A 25 -10.48 8.10 10.11
C GLY A 25 -9.84 9.40 9.55
N SER A 26 -8.65 9.79 10.01
CA SER A 26 -7.91 10.96 9.50
C SER A 26 -7.36 10.76 8.08
N MET A 27 -7.14 9.51 7.63
CA MET A 27 -6.55 9.23 6.31
C MET A 27 -7.56 9.05 5.18
N GLU A 28 -8.82 8.75 5.49
CA GLU A 28 -9.84 8.47 4.46
C GLU A 28 -10.03 9.62 3.47
N LYS A 29 -9.97 10.87 3.95
CA LYS A 29 -9.99 12.05 3.08
C LYS A 29 -8.85 12.03 2.07
N TYR A 30 -7.64 11.67 2.48
CA TYR A 30 -6.48 11.62 1.59
C TYR A 30 -6.63 10.48 0.58
N LYS A 31 -7.05 9.29 1.02
CA LYS A 31 -7.29 8.16 0.12
C LYS A 31 -8.28 8.51 -1.00
N LEU A 32 -9.36 9.23 -0.67
CA LEU A 32 -10.32 9.70 -1.69
C LEU A 32 -9.71 10.73 -2.65
N LEU A 33 -8.83 11.63 -2.17
CA LEU A 33 -8.10 12.56 -3.05
C LEU A 33 -7.16 11.80 -4.00
N TYR A 34 -6.48 10.77 -3.50
CA TYR A 34 -5.63 9.90 -4.30
C TYR A 34 -6.43 9.07 -5.31
N LEU A 35 -7.60 8.56 -4.95
CA LEU A 35 -8.52 7.91 -5.89
C LEU A 35 -8.93 8.88 -7.01
N GLN A 36 -9.26 10.12 -6.69
CA GLN A 36 -9.57 11.14 -7.72
C GLN A 36 -8.38 11.42 -8.64
N ARG A 37 -7.15 11.44 -8.11
CA ARG A 37 -5.93 11.60 -8.93
C ARG A 37 -5.73 10.39 -9.84
N PHE A 38 -5.86 9.17 -9.30
CA PHE A 38 -5.75 7.91 -10.04
C PHE A 38 -6.72 7.86 -11.23
N LEU A 39 -8.01 8.15 -11.01
CA LEU A 39 -9.03 8.13 -12.06
C LEU A 39 -8.78 9.17 -13.17
N LYS A 40 -8.09 10.28 -12.85
CA LYS A 40 -7.73 11.31 -13.83
C LYS A 40 -6.55 10.94 -14.72
N ARG A 41 -5.79 9.87 -14.41
CA ARG A 41 -4.62 9.48 -15.22
C ARG A 41 -5.00 8.91 -16.59
N LYS A 42 -6.21 8.36 -16.74
CA LYS A 42 -6.66 7.75 -18.00
C LYS A 42 -8.07 8.20 -18.35
N ASN A 43 -8.23 8.75 -19.55
CA ASN A 43 -9.54 9.14 -20.06
C ASN A 43 -10.49 7.93 -20.14
N GLY A 44 -11.69 8.10 -19.59
CA GLY A 44 -12.72 7.06 -19.55
C GLY A 44 -12.50 6.01 -18.46
N LEU A 45 -11.53 6.19 -17.56
CA LEU A 45 -11.42 5.35 -16.37
C LEU A 45 -12.37 5.85 -15.28
N ASP A 46 -13.23 4.97 -14.79
CA ASP A 46 -14.16 5.23 -13.70
C ASP A 46 -14.07 4.17 -12.60
N VAL A 47 -14.80 4.42 -11.50
CA VAL A 47 -14.83 3.51 -10.34
C VAL A 47 -15.34 2.13 -10.73
N GLU A 48 -16.42 2.06 -11.52
CA GLU A 48 -17.04 0.79 -11.92
C GLU A 48 -16.09 -0.09 -12.72
N SER A 49 -15.34 0.50 -13.65
CA SER A 49 -14.29 -0.20 -14.41
C SER A 49 -13.19 -0.73 -13.50
N CYS A 50 -12.77 0.04 -12.49
CA CYS A 50 -11.76 -0.39 -11.53
C CYS A 50 -12.26 -1.53 -10.63
N ILE A 51 -13.50 -1.43 -10.14
CA ILE A 51 -14.14 -2.48 -9.34
C ILE A 51 -14.27 -3.76 -10.16
N THR A 52 -14.66 -3.66 -11.43
CA THR A 52 -14.75 -4.82 -12.33
C THR A 52 -13.40 -5.54 -12.47
N GLU A 53 -12.28 -4.82 -12.55
CA GLU A 53 -10.96 -5.45 -12.59
C GLU A 53 -10.55 -6.07 -11.24
N ILE A 54 -10.89 -5.43 -10.13
CA ILE A 54 -10.62 -5.97 -8.78
C ILE A 54 -11.45 -7.22 -8.50
N ASP A 55 -12.72 -7.24 -8.92
CA ASP A 55 -13.63 -8.36 -8.70
C ASP A 55 -13.13 -9.65 -9.33
N LYS A 56 -12.39 -9.56 -10.45
CA LYS A 56 -11.74 -10.73 -11.08
C LYS A 56 -10.73 -11.42 -10.18
N VAL A 57 -10.17 -10.71 -9.19
CA VAL A 57 -9.16 -11.22 -8.26
C VAL A 57 -9.61 -11.13 -6.79
N LYS A 58 -10.88 -10.79 -6.54
CA LYS A 58 -11.45 -10.60 -5.21
C LYS A 58 -11.26 -11.84 -4.35
N TYR A 59 -11.58 -13.01 -4.87
CA TYR A 59 -11.49 -14.27 -4.11
C TYR A 59 -10.03 -14.68 -3.83
N GLU A 60 -9.12 -14.43 -4.76
CA GLU A 60 -7.68 -14.60 -4.54
C GLU A 60 -7.18 -13.65 -3.46
N ALA A 61 -7.64 -12.40 -3.48
CA ALA A 61 -7.29 -11.40 -2.49
C ALA A 61 -7.85 -11.75 -1.12
N LEU A 62 -9.09 -12.25 -1.01
CA LEU A 62 -9.69 -12.69 0.24
C LEU A 62 -8.88 -13.81 0.92
N LYS A 63 -8.25 -14.71 0.15
CA LYS A 63 -7.36 -15.77 0.70
C LYS A 63 -6.12 -15.22 1.42
N CYS A 64 -5.79 -13.95 1.22
CA CYS A 64 -4.68 -13.29 1.92
C CYS A 64 -5.09 -12.77 3.32
N TYR A 65 -6.37 -12.86 3.69
CA TYR A 65 -6.90 -12.41 4.98
C TYR A 65 -7.36 -13.62 5.81
N ASP A 66 -7.30 -13.48 7.15
CA ASP A 66 -7.76 -14.54 8.07
C ASP A 66 -9.23 -14.91 7.81
N ASP A 67 -9.56 -16.20 7.97
CA ASP A 67 -10.86 -16.83 7.65
C ASP A 67 -12.09 -16.23 8.38
N ASN A 68 -11.90 -15.25 9.27
CA ASN A 68 -12.95 -14.60 10.06
C ASN A 68 -13.32 -13.21 9.50
N LEU A 69 -13.55 -13.10 8.19
CA LEU A 69 -14.12 -11.87 7.61
C LEU A 69 -15.62 -11.81 7.86
N ASP A 70 -16.09 -10.62 8.22
CA ASP A 70 -17.52 -10.36 8.41
C ASP A 70 -18.20 -10.27 7.03
N GLY A 71 -19.48 -10.63 6.93
CA GLY A 71 -20.23 -10.61 5.67
C GLY A 71 -20.24 -9.23 5.02
N ASP A 72 -20.49 -8.19 5.81
CA ASP A 72 -20.52 -6.79 5.36
C ASP A 72 -19.18 -6.31 4.76
N ILE A 73 -18.07 -6.94 5.19
CA ILE A 73 -16.72 -6.60 4.73
C ILE A 73 -16.40 -7.31 3.42
N VAL A 74 -16.93 -8.52 3.22
CA VAL A 74 -16.84 -9.23 1.95
C VAL A 74 -17.61 -8.48 0.87
N ASP A 75 -18.76 -7.88 1.21
CA ASP A 75 -19.58 -7.11 0.28
C ASP A 75 -18.86 -5.85 -0.21
N ASN A 76 -18.25 -5.09 0.69
CA ASN A 76 -17.52 -3.85 0.36
C ASN A 76 -16.02 -4.07 0.03
N PHE A 77 -15.58 -5.32 -0.05
CA PHE A 77 -14.15 -5.66 -0.13
C PHE A 77 -13.45 -5.04 -1.34
N SER A 78 -14.11 -5.02 -2.49
CA SER A 78 -13.53 -4.50 -3.73
C SER A 78 -13.37 -2.98 -3.67
N GLU A 79 -14.32 -2.28 -3.04
CA GLU A 79 -14.21 -0.83 -2.80
C GLU A 79 -13.06 -0.51 -1.85
N MET A 80 -12.90 -1.32 -0.79
CA MET A 80 -11.78 -1.18 0.14
C MET A 80 -10.44 -1.37 -0.58
N LEU A 81 -10.31 -2.45 -1.36
CA LEU A 81 -9.11 -2.72 -2.16
C LEU A 81 -8.82 -1.60 -3.17
N LEU A 82 -9.87 -1.04 -3.78
CA LEU A 82 -9.73 0.06 -4.73
C LEU A 82 -9.19 1.31 -4.06
N VAL A 83 -9.86 1.76 -3.00
CA VAL A 83 -9.51 3.01 -2.30
C VAL A 83 -8.10 2.90 -1.70
N ASP A 84 -7.81 1.79 -1.03
CA ASP A 84 -6.52 1.56 -0.40
C ASP A 84 -5.41 1.32 -1.43
N GLY A 85 -5.70 0.58 -2.50
CA GLY A 85 -4.74 0.28 -3.56
C GLY A 85 -4.38 1.52 -4.38
N CYS A 86 -5.37 2.34 -4.77
CA CYS A 86 -5.14 3.61 -5.47
C CYS A 86 -4.31 4.57 -4.62
N PHE A 87 -4.59 4.63 -3.31
CA PHE A 87 -3.79 5.42 -2.38
C PHE A 87 -2.32 5.00 -2.41
N VAL A 88 -2.02 3.71 -2.30
CA VAL A 88 -0.62 3.21 -2.31
C VAL A 88 0.05 3.45 -3.66
N VAL A 89 -0.61 3.11 -4.77
CA VAL A 89 -0.06 3.29 -6.13
C VAL A 89 0.30 4.76 -6.38
N GLU A 90 -0.62 5.68 -6.12
CA GLU A 90 -0.39 7.10 -6.38
C GLU A 90 0.58 7.72 -5.37
N PHE A 91 0.62 7.26 -4.11
CA PHE A 91 1.62 7.74 -3.14
C PHE A 91 3.04 7.35 -3.57
N ILE A 92 3.24 6.13 -4.09
CA ILE A 92 4.54 5.68 -4.62
C ILE A 92 4.93 6.51 -5.85
N ARG A 93 3.97 6.78 -6.75
CA ARG A 93 4.21 7.66 -7.91
C ARG A 93 4.55 9.08 -7.49
N GLU A 94 3.83 9.67 -6.54
CA GLU A 94 4.10 11.01 -6.01
C GLU A 94 5.55 11.14 -5.54
N ASP A 95 6.03 10.17 -4.76
CA ASP A 95 7.41 10.17 -4.25
C ASP A 95 8.46 9.91 -5.36
N TYR A 96 8.16 9.02 -6.31
CA TYR A 96 9.09 8.66 -7.38
C TYR A 96 9.21 9.72 -8.47
N GLU A 97 8.07 10.21 -8.98
CA GLU A 97 7.96 11.19 -10.07
C GLU A 97 8.22 12.62 -9.58
N LYS A 98 8.21 12.85 -8.25
CA LYS A 98 8.28 14.18 -7.62
C LYS A 98 7.14 15.09 -8.08
N ASP A 99 5.95 14.50 -8.18
CA ASP A 99 4.70 15.21 -8.49
C ASP A 99 4.25 16.11 -7.33
N ASP A 100 3.20 16.92 -7.55
CA ASP A 100 2.65 17.80 -6.50
C ASP A 100 2.06 16.99 -5.34
N ASP A 101 2.43 17.35 -4.12
CA ASP A 101 2.09 16.59 -2.94
C ASP A 101 0.64 16.78 -2.50
N ILE A 102 -0.16 15.70 -2.48
CA ILE A 102 -1.48 15.74 -1.84
C ILE A 102 -1.33 15.85 -0.32
N ILE A 103 -0.37 15.11 0.26
CA ILE A 103 -0.05 15.19 1.69
C ILE A 103 1.10 16.17 1.87
N LYS A 104 0.78 17.42 2.15
CA LYS A 104 1.79 18.50 2.28
C LYS A 104 2.68 18.40 3.52
N LEU A 105 2.25 17.68 4.55
CA LEU A 105 2.98 17.61 5.81
C LEU A 105 4.00 16.48 5.77
N GLU A 106 5.28 16.83 5.72
CA GLU A 106 6.40 15.88 5.63
C GLU A 106 6.39 14.83 6.75
N ARG A 107 6.01 15.23 7.98
CA ARG A 107 5.85 14.27 9.09
C ARG A 107 4.80 13.21 8.80
N MET A 108 3.70 13.58 8.15
CA MET A 108 2.65 12.62 7.77
C MET A 108 3.09 11.71 6.64
N LYS A 109 3.80 12.23 5.62
CA LYS A 109 4.39 11.38 4.58
C LYS A 109 5.33 10.34 5.16
N ASN A 110 6.22 10.75 6.07
CA ASN A 110 7.12 9.83 6.76
C ASN A 110 6.36 8.76 7.57
N GLN A 111 5.23 9.13 8.18
CA GLN A 111 4.35 8.16 8.86
C GLN A 111 3.68 7.21 7.86
N VAL A 112 3.18 7.72 6.73
CA VAL A 112 2.62 6.92 5.64
C VAL A 112 3.67 5.93 5.10
N SER A 113 4.86 6.40 4.74
CA SER A 113 5.97 5.56 4.28
C SER A 113 6.37 4.51 5.32
N ARG A 114 6.34 4.85 6.61
CA ARG A 114 6.59 3.88 7.68
C ARG A 114 5.48 2.82 7.74
N ASP A 115 4.22 3.23 7.67
CA ASP A 115 3.09 2.30 7.70
C ASP A 115 3.04 1.43 6.44
N MET A 116 3.49 1.95 5.29
CA MET A 116 3.62 1.18 4.04
C MET A 116 4.60 0.01 4.16
N VAL A 117 5.67 0.16 4.94
CA VAL A 117 6.64 -0.91 5.26
C VAL A 117 6.00 -2.02 6.11
N LEU A 118 4.86 -1.76 6.76
CA LEU A 118 4.12 -2.74 7.56
C LEU A 118 2.94 -3.39 6.80
N LEU A 119 2.82 -3.14 5.48
CA LEU A 119 1.69 -3.56 4.65
C LEU A 119 1.61 -5.05 4.31
N GLU A 120 2.61 -5.87 4.67
CA GLU A 120 2.67 -7.29 4.27
C GLU A 120 1.40 -8.10 4.58
N ASN A 121 0.55 -7.63 5.50
CA ASN A 121 -0.68 -8.33 5.90
C ASN A 121 -1.99 -7.58 5.58
N GLN A 122 -1.98 -6.50 4.79
CA GLN A 122 -3.18 -5.65 4.62
C GLN A 122 -3.63 -5.40 3.18
N LEU A 123 -2.74 -5.44 2.18
CA LEU A 123 -3.14 -5.40 0.77
C LEU A 123 -2.30 -6.41 -0.04
N PRO A 124 -2.91 -7.32 -0.79
CA PRO A 124 -2.16 -8.22 -1.65
C PRO A 124 -1.45 -7.44 -2.76
N PHE A 125 -0.14 -7.65 -2.91
CA PHE A 125 0.69 -6.87 -3.84
C PHE A 125 0.18 -6.93 -5.30
N PHE A 126 -0.38 -8.06 -5.73
CA PHE A 126 -0.92 -8.19 -7.09
C PHE A 126 -2.07 -7.23 -7.38
N VAL A 127 -2.84 -6.81 -6.36
CA VAL A 127 -3.90 -5.79 -6.51
C VAL A 127 -3.28 -4.45 -6.91
N LEU A 128 -2.14 -4.09 -6.30
CA LEU A 128 -1.40 -2.88 -6.67
C LEU A 128 -0.87 -2.93 -8.10
N VAL A 129 -0.37 -4.09 -8.53
CA VAL A 129 0.12 -4.30 -9.90
C VAL A 129 -1.01 -4.14 -10.93
N ILE A 130 -2.20 -4.68 -10.63
CA ILE A 130 -3.38 -4.52 -11.50
C ILE A 130 -3.75 -3.05 -11.60
N LEU A 131 -3.92 -2.35 -10.47
CA LEU A 131 -4.31 -0.94 -10.43
C LEU A 131 -3.27 -0.04 -11.15
N TYR A 132 -1.99 -0.27 -10.90
CA TYR A 132 -0.92 0.41 -11.63
C TYR A 132 -1.03 0.17 -13.14
N GLY A 133 -1.22 -1.08 -13.57
CA GLY A 133 -1.37 -1.44 -14.97
C GLY A 133 -2.59 -0.82 -15.67
N MET A 134 -3.64 -0.46 -14.92
CA MET A 134 -4.80 0.23 -15.49
C MET A 134 -4.50 1.66 -15.93
N THR A 135 -3.50 2.30 -15.31
CA THR A 135 -3.21 3.74 -15.45
C THR A 135 -1.80 4.07 -15.92
N VAL A 136 -0.91 3.07 -16.02
CA VAL A 136 0.48 3.27 -16.44
C VAL A 136 0.60 3.93 -17.81
N HIS A 137 1.35 5.02 -17.87
CA HIS A 137 1.76 5.64 -19.13
C HIS A 137 2.99 4.90 -19.73
N PRO A 138 3.16 4.82 -21.07
CA PRO A 138 4.29 4.11 -21.69
C PRO A 138 5.69 4.59 -21.29
N THR A 139 5.80 5.78 -20.70
CA THR A 139 7.06 6.37 -20.24
C THR A 139 7.30 6.19 -18.74
N GLU A 140 6.33 5.63 -18.00
CA GLU A 140 6.49 5.35 -16.58
C GLU A 140 7.38 4.11 -16.38
N GLU A 141 8.14 4.15 -15.29
CA GLU A 141 9.03 3.07 -14.88
C GLU A 141 8.28 1.85 -14.34
N ASN A 142 8.93 0.70 -14.29
CA ASN A 142 8.28 -0.49 -13.75
C ASN A 142 7.84 -0.29 -12.28
N PHE A 143 6.60 -0.67 -11.95
CA PHE A 143 6.06 -0.47 -10.59
C PHE A 143 6.92 -1.11 -9.49
N LEU A 144 7.47 -2.31 -9.71
CA LEU A 144 8.37 -2.94 -8.75
C LEU A 144 9.65 -2.13 -8.56
N TYR A 145 10.15 -1.49 -9.61
CA TYR A 145 11.29 -0.60 -9.52
C TYR A 145 10.96 0.64 -8.69
N MET A 146 9.83 1.30 -8.95
CA MET A 146 9.36 2.44 -8.15
C MET A 146 9.21 2.08 -6.67
N VAL A 147 8.58 0.94 -6.37
CA VAL A 147 8.44 0.43 -4.98
C VAL A 147 9.82 0.22 -4.34
N ARG A 148 10.78 -0.38 -5.06
CA ARG A 148 12.13 -0.63 -4.54
C ARG A 148 12.87 0.67 -4.23
N GLU A 149 12.81 1.65 -5.13
CA GLU A 149 13.45 2.95 -4.93
C GLU A 149 12.82 3.72 -3.77
N ASN A 150 11.48 3.77 -3.70
CA ASN A 150 10.75 4.38 -2.59
C ASN A 150 11.16 3.73 -1.25
N LEU A 151 11.19 2.39 -1.17
CA LEU A 151 11.60 1.69 0.04
C LEU A 151 13.08 1.91 0.39
N TYR A 152 13.97 1.99 -0.60
CA TYR A 152 15.40 2.22 -0.40
C TYR A 152 15.70 3.65 0.06
N LEU A 153 15.03 4.66 -0.51
CA LEU A 153 15.15 6.06 -0.09
C LEU A 153 14.61 6.26 1.32
N ASN A 154 13.46 5.65 1.63
CA ASN A 154 12.93 5.63 2.99
C ASN A 154 13.87 4.93 3.98
N GLN A 155 14.64 3.92 3.54
CA GLN A 155 15.69 3.29 4.36
C GLN A 155 16.89 4.23 4.58
N LYS A 156 17.34 4.98 3.56
CA LYS A 156 18.40 5.99 3.71
C LYS A 156 17.99 7.12 4.66
N LEU A 157 16.77 7.63 4.54
CA LEU A 157 16.26 8.67 5.45
C LEU A 157 16.25 8.19 6.91
N LYS A 158 15.95 6.90 7.16
CA LYS A 158 16.06 6.29 8.50
C LYS A 158 17.50 6.17 9.01
N VAL A 159 18.46 5.83 8.14
CA VAL A 159 19.90 5.78 8.49
C VAL A 159 20.42 7.16 8.90
N TYR A 160 19.92 8.23 8.27
CA TYR A 160 20.27 9.60 8.65
C TYR A 160 19.53 10.09 9.91
N GLN A 161 18.49 9.39 10.39
CA GLN A 161 17.65 9.86 11.48
C GLN A 161 17.72 9.06 12.78
N ASN A 162 18.16 7.78 12.84
CA ASN A 162 18.45 7.11 14.11
C ASN A 162 19.23 5.78 14.01
N ASN A 163 20.15 5.60 14.96
CA ASN A 163 20.98 4.40 15.19
C ASN A 163 20.16 3.10 15.31
N SER A 164 20.64 2.07 14.61
CA SER A 164 20.63 0.61 14.86
C SER A 164 19.59 0.09 15.88
N THR A 165 18.53 -0.65 15.51
CA THR A 165 18.45 -2.13 15.67
C THR A 165 17.31 -2.77 14.84
N ILE A 166 16.43 -1.99 14.19
CA ILE A 166 15.26 -2.51 13.42
C ILE A 166 15.68 -3.06 12.03
N TYR A 167 16.92 -2.81 11.64
CA TYR A 167 17.47 -2.94 10.28
C TYR A 167 17.57 -4.38 9.73
N LEU A 168 17.64 -5.42 10.58
CA LEU A 168 17.97 -6.79 10.12
C LEU A 168 16.76 -7.72 9.89
N MET A 169 15.59 -7.41 10.43
CA MET A 169 14.43 -8.31 10.31
C MET A 169 13.67 -8.15 8.99
N TRP A 170 13.79 -7.01 8.32
CA TRP A 170 13.04 -6.71 7.10
C TRP A 170 13.74 -7.24 5.84
N TYR A 171 15.08 -7.15 5.78
CA TYR A 171 15.84 -7.68 4.64
C TYR A 171 15.72 -9.21 4.51
N THR A 172 15.58 -9.92 5.62
CA THR A 172 15.40 -11.38 5.60
C THR A 172 13.97 -11.81 5.29
N CYS A 173 12.93 -11.08 5.74
CA CYS A 173 11.54 -11.54 5.53
C CYS A 173 11.03 -11.22 4.12
N PHE A 174 11.29 -10.02 3.61
CA PHE A 174 10.84 -9.60 2.27
C PHE A 174 11.59 -10.36 1.17
N VAL A 175 12.91 -10.57 1.32
CA VAL A 175 13.72 -11.34 0.35
C VAL A 175 13.47 -12.85 0.47
N ALA A 176 13.29 -13.41 1.67
CA ALA A 176 13.00 -14.84 1.82
C ALA A 176 11.59 -15.22 1.33
N HIS A 177 10.60 -14.32 1.39
CA HIS A 177 9.27 -14.60 0.84
C HIS A 177 9.25 -14.54 -0.70
N GLN A 178 10.11 -13.71 -1.31
CA GLN A 178 10.23 -13.61 -2.77
C GLN A 178 11.13 -14.70 -3.39
N LEU A 179 12.14 -15.19 -2.66
CA LEU A 179 13.04 -16.25 -3.17
C LEU A 179 12.52 -17.69 -2.98
N ASN A 180 11.56 -17.93 -2.08
CA ASN A 180 11.00 -19.28 -1.82
C ASN A 180 9.73 -19.61 -2.64
N LYS A 181 9.40 -18.82 -3.67
CA LYS A 181 8.28 -19.08 -4.61
C LYS A 181 8.74 -19.31 -6.07
N THR A 182 10.00 -19.68 -6.25
CA THR A 182 10.58 -20.29 -7.47
C THR A 182 11.16 -21.64 -7.11
#